data_AF-A0A538HRA6-F1
#
_entry.id   AF-A0A538HRA6-F1
#
_cell.length_a   1.000
_cell.length_b   1.000
_cell.length_c   1.000
_cell.angle_alpha   90.00
_cell.angle_beta   90.00
_cell.angle_gamma   90.00
#
_symmetry.space_group_name_H-M   'P 1'
#
loop_
_entity.id
_entity.type
_entity.pdbx_description
1 polymer ?
#
loop_
_entity_poly.entity_id
_entity_poly.type
_entity_poly.pdbx_seq_one_letter_code
_entity_poly.pdbx_strand_id
1 'polypeptide(L)' 'MSCLCNDATELYGPEAETYARDHLHSQETRGDAFEEILACPDTGATWRLDFPDRTEREPGQARLVRTH' A
#
# COMPACT_ATOMS: atom_id res chain seq x y z
N MET A 1 -9.12 1.15 -11.53
CA MET A 1 -9.74 0.76 -10.25
C MET A 1 -10.44 1.98 -9.62
N SER A 2 -11.50 1.80 -8.83
CA SER A 2 -12.18 2.91 -8.14
C SER A 2 -11.40 3.34 -6.90
N CYS A 3 -11.46 4.62 -6.52
CA CYS A 3 -10.86 5.12 -5.30
C CYS A 3 -11.57 4.52 -4.07
N LEU A 4 -10.79 3.91 -3.17
CA LEU A 4 -11.26 3.34 -1.89
C LEU A 4 -10.89 4.23 -0.70
N CYS A 5 -10.36 5.44 -0.95
CA CYS A 5 -9.88 6.31 0.11
C CYS A 5 -10.96 6.81 1.07
N ASN A 6 -12.25 6.70 0.75
CA ASN A 6 -13.34 7.03 1.68
C ASN A 6 -13.90 5.82 2.43
N ASP A 7 -13.71 4.61 1.88
CA ASP A 7 -14.36 3.39 2.33
C ASP A 7 -13.41 2.48 3.12
N ALA A 8 -12.11 2.58 2.86
CA ALA A 8 -11.08 1.75 3.48
C ALA A 8 -9.97 2.59 4.11
N THR A 9 -9.55 2.18 5.31
CA THR A 9 -8.33 2.63 5.98
C THR A 9 -7.20 1.61 5.84
N GLU A 10 -7.53 0.34 5.59
CA GLU A 10 -6.58 -0.76 5.51
C GLU A 10 -7.03 -1.77 4.46
N LEU A 11 -6.08 -2.30 3.67
CA LEU A 11 -6.29 -3.37 2.70
C LEU A 11 -5.20 -4.44 2.88
N TYR A 12 -5.50 -5.68 2.50
CA TYR A 12 -4.60 -6.81 2.72
C TYR A 12 -4.49 -7.72 1.49
N GLY A 13 -3.34 -8.37 1.34
CA GLY A 13 -3.06 -9.36 0.32
C GLY A 13 -3.26 -8.85 -1.11
N PRO A 14 -3.86 -9.66 -2.01
CA PRO A 14 -3.99 -9.31 -3.42
C PRO A 14 -4.76 -8.01 -3.66
N GLU A 15 -5.68 -7.65 -2.76
CA GLU A 15 -6.44 -6.40 -2.86
C GLU A 15 -5.56 -5.19 -2.57
N ALA A 16 -4.70 -5.26 -1.56
CA ALA A 16 -3.69 -4.23 -1.28
C ALA A 16 -2.74 -4.04 -2.46
N GLU A 17 -2.22 -5.14 -3.02
CA GLU A 17 -1.30 -5.10 -4.17
C GLU A 17 -1.96 -4.52 -5.42
N THR A 18 -3.20 -4.94 -5.69
CA THR A 18 -3.95 -4.47 -6.84
C THR A 18 -4.27 -2.99 -6.68
N TYR A 19 -4.77 -2.56 -5.53
CA TYR A 19 -5.09 -1.15 -5.31
C TYR A 19 -3.84 -0.26 -5.34
N ALA A 20 -2.74 -0.70 -4.73
CA ALA A 20 -1.46 -0.01 -4.81
C ALA A 20 -0.99 0.17 -6.26
N ARG A 21 -1.05 -0.89 -7.07
CA ARG A 21 -0.56 -0.88 -8.46
C ARG A 21 -1.47 -0.13 -9.43
N ASP A 22 -2.79 -0.32 -9.32
CA ASP A 22 -3.75 0.16 -10.31
C ASP A 22 -4.28 1.58 -10.01
N HIS A 23 -4.12 2.07 -8.78
CA HIS A 23 -4.73 3.32 -8.33
C HIS A 23 -3.76 4.29 -7.66
N LEU A 24 -2.76 3.80 -6.92
CA LEU A 24 -1.87 4.69 -6.18
C LEU A 24 -0.57 4.98 -6.94
N HIS A 25 0.02 6.14 -6.66
CA HIS A 25 1.30 6.55 -7.24
C HIS A 25 2.39 6.50 -6.18
N SER A 26 3.50 5.82 -6.48
CA SER A 26 4.69 5.79 -5.61
C SER A 26 5.27 7.18 -5.40
N GLN A 27 5.42 7.57 -4.14
CA GLN A 27 6.06 8.81 -3.71
C GLN A 27 7.48 8.53 -3.20
N GLU A 28 7.63 7.54 -2.33
CA GLU A 28 8.90 7.19 -1.69
C GLU A 28 8.98 5.67 -1.46
N THR A 29 10.07 5.04 -1.90
CA THR A 29 10.32 3.62 -1.61
C THR A 29 11.47 3.52 -0.60
N ARG A 30 11.21 2.93 0.56
CA ARG A 30 12.22 2.67 1.60
C ARG A 30 12.74 1.24 1.47
N GLY A 31 13.85 1.12 0.75
CA GLY A 31 14.47 -0.18 0.43
C GLY A 31 14.88 -1.00 1.66
N ASP A 32 15.28 -0.35 2.75
CA ASP A 32 15.71 -1.03 3.98
C ASP A 32 14.56 -1.68 4.76
N ALA A 33 13.35 -1.14 4.67
CA ALA A 33 12.19 -1.60 5.43
C ALA A 33 11.17 -2.37 4.58
N PHE A 34 11.39 -2.48 3.26
CA PHE A 34 10.39 -2.97 2.31
C PHE A 34 9.04 -2.24 2.46
N GLU A 35 9.12 -0.93 2.72
CA GLU A 35 7.97 -0.04 2.84
C GLU A 35 7.93 0.88 1.63
N GLU A 36 6.74 1.14 1.11
CA GLU A 36 6.51 2.11 0.03
C GLU A 36 5.40 3.08 0.43
N ILE A 37 5.70 4.37 0.32
CA ILE A 37 4.75 5.45 0.51
C ILE A 37 4.13 5.77 -0.85
N LEU A 38 2.82 5.67 -0.89
CA LEU A 38 1.99 5.80 -2.06
C LEU A 38 0.98 6.93 -1.83
N ALA A 39 0.64 7.68 -2.88
CA ALA A 39 -0.36 8.73 -2.83
C ALA A 39 -1.53 8.40 -3.76
N CYS A 40 -2.75 8.65 -3.28
CA CYS A 40 -3.94 8.60 -4.12
C CYS A 40 -4.03 9.88 -4.98
N PRO A 41 -4.06 9.77 -6.32
CA PRO A 41 -4.13 10.94 -7.19
C PRO A 41 -5.47 11.69 -7.10
N ASP A 42 -6.56 11.00 -6.75
CA ASP A 42 -7.90 11.59 -6.69
C ASP A 42 -8.17 12.37 -5.39
N THR A 43 -7.69 11.85 -4.25
CA THR A 43 -8.00 12.41 -2.92
C THR A 43 -6.80 13.05 -2.23
N GLY A 44 -5.58 12.80 -2.72
CA GLY A 44 -4.34 13.20 -2.06
C GLY A 44 -4.02 12.38 -0.80
N ALA A 45 -4.83 11.36 -0.47
CA ALA A 45 -4.60 10.52 0.70
C ALA A 45 -3.28 9.76 0.59
N THR A 46 -2.57 9.63 1.70
CA THR A 46 -1.31 8.90 1.77
C THR A 46 -1.55 7.48 2.26
N TRP A 47 -0.92 6.53 1.59
CA TRP A 47 -0.95 5.12 1.91
C TRP A 47 0.46 4.60 2.09
N ARG A 48 0.61 3.65 3.00
CA ARG A 48 1.84 2.89 3.19
C ARG A 48 1.59 1.45 2.81
N LEU A 49 2.36 0.95 1.84
CA LEU A 49 2.46 -0.46 1.52
C LEU A 49 3.63 -1.06 2.31
N ASP A 50 3.35 -2.08 3.11
CA ASP A 50 4.35 -2.81 3.88
C ASP A 50 4.05 -4.32 3.86
N PHE A 51 5.04 -5.13 4.26
CA PHE A 51 4.95 -6.59 4.28
C PHE A 51 5.32 -7.10 5.69
N PRO A 52 4.39 -7.03 6.66
CA PRO A 52 4.72 -7.23 8.07
C PRO A 52 5.12 -8.67 8.38
N ASP A 53 4.57 -9.65 7.65
CA ASP A 53 4.88 -11.08 7.79
C ASP A 53 6.03 -11.55 6.89
N ARG A 54 6.76 -10.61 6.27
CA ARG A 54 7.86 -10.96 5.38
C ARG A 54 8.99 -11.63 6.17
N THR A 55 9.41 -12.78 5.70
CA THR A 55 10.61 -13.49 6.19
C THR A 55 11.63 -13.66 5.06
N GLU A 56 12.81 -14.19 5.38
CA GLU A 56 13.81 -14.56 4.36
C GLU A 56 13.32 -15.64 3.37
N ARG A 57 12.27 -16.39 3.76
CA ARG A 57 11.73 -17.52 2.98
C ARG A 57 10.44 -17.18 2.26
N GLU A 58 9.67 -16.22 2.78
CA GLU A 58 8.33 -15.90 2.29
C GLU A 58 8.17 -14.38 2.18
N PRO A 59 7.65 -13.87 1.05
CA PRO A 59 7.53 -12.43 0.81
C PRO A 59 6.57 -11.70 1.77
N GLY A 60 5.80 -12.43 2.59
CA GLY A 60 4.78 -11.87 3.47
C GLY A 60 3.52 -11.47 2.73
N GLN A 61 2.42 -11.26 3.47
CA GLN A 61 1.20 -10.71 2.89
C GLN A 61 1.34 -9.18 2.77
N ALA A 62 1.02 -8.63 1.61
CA ALA A 62 0.96 -7.18 1.44
C ALA A 62 -0.06 -6.56 2.38
N ARG A 63 0.30 -5.46 3.02
CA ARG A 63 -0.59 -4.64 3.84
C ARG A 63 -0.52 -3.20 3.35
N LEU A 64 -1.68 -2.64 3.06
CA LEU A 64 -1.83 -1.23 2.73
C LEU A 64 -2.53 -0.52 3.88
N VAL A 65 -1.93 0.55 4.41
CA VAL A 65 -2.52 1.33 5.51
C VAL A 65 -2.58 2.80 5.10
N ARG A 66 -3.74 3.42 5.22
CA ARG A 66 -3.91 4.85 5.00
C ARG A 66 -3.36 5.61 6.20
N THR A 67 -2.39 6.50 5.98
CA THR A 67 -1.65 7.18 7.05
C THR A 67 -2.04 8.65 7.22
N HIS A 68 -2.61 9.30 6.20
CA HIS A 68 -3.03 10.70 6.26
C HIS A 68 -4.04 11.06 5.16
#